data_AF-A0A3D0P4B0-F1
#
_entry.id   AF-A0A3D0P4B0-F1
#
_cell.length_a   1.000
_cell.length_b   1.000
_cell.length_c   1.000
_cell.angle_alpha   90.00
_cell.angle_beta   90.00
_cell.angle_gamma   90.00
#
_symmetry.space_group_name_H-M   'P 1'
#
loop_
_entity.id
_entity.type
_entity.pdbx_description
1 polymer ?
#
loop_
_entity_poly.entity_id
_entity_poly.type
_entity_poly.pdbx_seq_one_letter_code
_entity_poly.pdbx_strand_id
1 'polypeptide(L)'
;MSNENIQPQSYSNHTRWFPLVHLVIFPLSLVLLVWAIVDAWRFFDSGSFKFLLLAVIVILVNLAARAQALRAQDRLIRLEERLRYSAVLLPELAERAS
;
A
#
# COMPACT_ATOMS: atom_id res chain seq x y z
N MET A 1 -5.75 4.01 36.59
CA MET A 1 -6.06 4.18 35.14
C MET A 1 -4.89 4.93 34.52
N SER A 2 -4.01 4.22 33.84
CA SER A 2 -2.85 4.81 33.15
C SER A 2 -3.36 5.70 32.02
N ASN A 3 -3.04 6.99 32.09
CA ASN A 3 -3.26 7.95 31.01
C ASN A 3 -2.41 7.52 29.80
N GLU A 4 -2.98 6.71 28.90
CA GLU A 4 -2.44 6.57 27.56
C GLU A 4 -2.62 7.90 26.84
N ASN A 5 -1.50 8.50 26.46
CA ASN A 5 -1.44 9.74 25.72
C ASN A 5 -1.86 9.45 24.27
N ILE A 6 -3.18 9.39 24.01
CA ILE A 6 -3.75 9.18 22.69
C ILE A 6 -3.48 10.46 21.89
N GLN A 7 -2.33 10.50 21.22
CA GLN A 7 -2.00 11.59 20.32
C GLN A 7 -3.06 11.63 19.21
N PRO A 8 -3.73 12.78 18.99
CA PRO A 8 -4.76 12.87 17.96
C PRO A 8 -4.14 12.61 16.58
N GLN A 9 -4.74 11.69 15.83
CA GLN A 9 -4.33 11.35 14.47
C GLN A 9 -4.55 12.58 13.56
N SER A 10 -3.52 13.40 13.41
CA SER A 10 -3.47 14.53 12.46
C SER A 10 -3.09 14.04 11.07
N TYR A 11 -3.60 14.71 10.02
CA TYR A 11 -3.25 14.47 8.61
C TYR A 11 -1.72 14.47 8.39
N SER A 12 -0.98 15.20 9.22
CA SER A 12 0.49 15.27 9.21
C SER A 12 1.19 13.97 9.62
N ASN A 13 0.53 13.05 10.34
CA ASN A 13 1.11 11.78 10.82
C ASN A 13 0.50 10.54 10.14
N HIS A 14 -0.33 10.72 9.10
CA HIS A 14 -1.11 9.63 8.53
C HIS A 14 -0.32 8.71 7.57
N THR A 15 0.89 9.11 7.14
CA THR A 15 1.73 8.26 6.28
C THR A 15 2.34 7.11 7.07
N ARG A 16 1.65 5.97 7.10
CA ARG A 16 2.15 4.76 7.73
C ARG A 16 3.21 4.10 6.85
N TRP A 17 4.47 4.35 7.17
CA TRP A 17 5.60 3.69 6.54
C TRP A 17 5.63 2.22 6.92
N PHE A 18 5.46 1.34 5.93
CA PHE A 18 5.70 -0.08 6.11
C PHE A 18 7.14 -0.39 5.69
N PRO A 19 8.08 -0.65 6.64
CA PRO A 19 9.52 -0.68 6.37
C PRO A 19 9.90 -1.66 5.26
N LEU A 20 9.34 -2.87 5.30
CA LEU A 20 9.68 -3.93 4.35
C LEU A 20 9.27 -3.56 2.91
N VAL A 21 8.15 -2.86 2.73
CA VAL A 21 7.72 -2.42 1.40
C VAL A 21 8.56 -1.23 0.94
N HIS A 22 8.61 -0.16 1.73
CA HIS A 22 9.14 1.13 1.28
C HIS A 22 10.68 1.19 1.32
N LEU A 23 11.31 0.51 2.28
CA LEU A 23 12.76 0.56 2.49
C LEU A 23 13.49 -0.67 1.94
N VAL A 24 12.78 -1.73 1.56
CA VAL A 24 13.39 -2.96 1.03
C VAL A 24 12.87 -3.27 -0.37
N ILE A 25 11.58 -3.58 -0.52
CA ILE A 25 11.03 -4.03 -1.82
C ILE A 25 11.13 -2.93 -2.89
N PHE A 26 10.67 -1.72 -2.59
CA PHE A 26 10.75 -0.60 -3.55
C PHE A 26 12.19 -0.32 -4.02
N PRO A 27 13.17 -0.06 -3.14
CA PRO A 27 14.53 0.21 -3.59
C PRO A 27 15.17 -0.99 -4.31
N LEU A 28 14.95 -2.22 -3.85
CA LEU A 28 15.46 -3.41 -4.55
C LEU A 28 14.85 -3.57 -5.94
N SER A 29 13.54 -3.33 -6.09
CA SER A 29 12.87 -3.38 -7.40
C SER A 29 13.40 -2.31 -8.36
N LEU A 30 13.77 -1.14 -7.83
CA LEU A 30 14.39 -0.07 -8.62
C LEU A 30 15.81 -0.46 -9.07
N VAL A 31 16.62 -1.01 -8.16
CA VAL A 31 17.96 -1.52 -8.49
C VAL A 31 17.89 -2.61 -9.55
N LEU A 32 16.93 -3.55 -9.42
CA LEU A 32 16.69 -4.60 -10.41
C LEU A 32 16.35 -4.01 -11.79
N LEU A 33 15.49 -2.99 -11.85
CA LEU A 33 15.14 -2.33 -13.11
C LEU A 33 16.35 -1.65 -13.75
N VAL A 34 17.13 -0.89 -12.97
CA VAL A 34 18.33 -0.22 -13.51
C VAL A 34 19.32 -1.23 -14.04
N TRP A 35 19.56 -2.32 -13.31
CA TRP A 35 20.45 -3.38 -13.76
C TRP A 35 19.94 -4.01 -15.06
N ALA A 36 18.66 -4.36 -15.13
CA ALA A 36 18.09 -4.96 -16.33
C ALA A 36 18.14 -4.02 -17.56
N ILE A 37 18.00 -2.71 -17.37
CA ILE A 37 18.16 -1.72 -18.44
C ILE A 37 19.61 -1.69 -18.94
N VAL A 38 20.58 -1.66 -18.01
CA VAL A 38 22.01 -1.67 -18.36
C VAL A 38 22.38 -2.95 -19.11
N ASP A 39 21.85 -4.09 -18.68
CA ASP A 39 22.10 -5.40 -19.30
C ASP A 39 21.53 -5.46 -20.73
N ALA A 40 20.28 -5.03 -20.89
CA ALA A 40 19.62 -4.92 -22.19
C ALA A 40 20.36 -4.00 -23.16
N TRP A 41 20.93 -2.89 -22.66
CA TRP A 41 21.75 -1.99 -23.48
C TRP A 41 23.08 -2.64 -23.88
N ARG A 42 23.75 -3.38 -22.98
CA ARG A 42 25.10 -3.91 -23.20
C ARG A 42 25.14 -5.14 -24.11
N PHE A 43 24.26 -6.10 -23.88
CA PHE A 43 24.33 -7.40 -24.55
C PHE A 43 23.33 -7.54 -25.71
N PHE A 44 22.25 -6.75 -25.69
CA PHE A 44 21.24 -6.69 -26.76
C PHE A 44 20.75 -8.08 -27.22
N ASP A 45 20.54 -8.98 -26.27
CA ASP A 45 20.16 -10.37 -26.51
C ASP A 45 18.79 -10.70 -25.93
N SER A 46 18.22 -11.84 -26.34
CA SER A 46 16.90 -12.26 -25.87
C SER A 46 16.84 -12.50 -24.35
N GLY A 47 17.95 -12.86 -23.70
CA GLY A 47 18.04 -13.05 -22.26
C GLY A 47 17.83 -11.74 -21.51
N SER A 48 18.57 -10.70 -21.91
CA SER A 48 18.49 -9.36 -21.31
C SER A 48 17.09 -8.75 -21.46
N PHE A 49 16.43 -8.95 -22.61
CA PHE A 49 15.05 -8.49 -22.79
C PHE A 49 14.04 -9.23 -21.88
N LYS A 50 14.20 -10.55 -21.69
CA LYS A 50 13.37 -11.31 -20.74
C LYS A 50 13.59 -10.84 -19.30
N PHE A 51 14.83 -10.53 -18.94
CA PHE A 51 15.17 -10.02 -17.62
C PHE A 51 14.60 -8.61 -17.37
N LEU A 52 14.65 -7.74 -18.38
CA LEU A 52 13.98 -6.42 -18.35
C LEU A 52 12.47 -6.56 -18.20
N LEU A 53 11.84 -7.47 -18.95
CA LEU A 53 10.41 -7.74 -18.81
C LEU A 53 10.06 -8.20 -17.40
N LEU A 54 10.85 -9.10 -16.81
CA LEU A 54 10.66 -9.54 -15.42
C LEU A 54 10.77 -8.37 -14.43
N ALA A 55 11.78 -7.51 -14.57
CA ALA A 55 11.95 -6.35 -13.71
C ALA A 55 10.73 -5.40 -13.76
N VAL A 56 10.20 -5.16 -14.95
CA VAL A 56 8.97 -4.36 -15.14
C VAL A 56 7.77 -5.04 -14.47
N ILE A 57 7.59 -6.36 -14.67
CA ILE A 57 6.50 -7.11 -14.03
C ILE A 57 6.57 -6.98 -12.51
N VAL A 58 7.75 -7.13 -11.90
CA VAL A 58 7.93 -7.00 -10.45
C VAL A 58 7.47 -5.63 -9.95
N ILE A 59 7.81 -4.55 -10.65
CA ILE A 59 7.37 -3.19 -10.29
C ILE A 59 5.84 -3.08 -10.39
N LEU A 60 5.26 -3.53 -11.50
CA LEU A 60 3.80 -3.48 -11.71
C LEU A 60 3.05 -4.28 -10.64
N VAL A 61 3.54 -5.46 -10.28
CA VAL A 61 2.96 -6.29 -9.20
C VAL A 61 3.03 -5.57 -7.86
N ASN A 62 4.17 -4.96 -7.52
CA ASN A 62 4.30 -4.20 -6.27
C ASN A 62 3.31 -3.02 -6.22
N LEU A 63 3.19 -2.26 -7.31
CA LEU A 63 2.22 -1.16 -7.41
C LEU A 63 0.77 -1.64 -7.33
N ALA A 64 0.42 -2.72 -8.04
CA ALA A 64 -0.91 -3.32 -8.01
C ALA A 64 -1.25 -3.83 -6.60
N ALA A 65 -0.33 -4.53 -5.94
CA ALA A 65 -0.53 -5.00 -4.57
C ALA A 65 -0.81 -3.85 -3.59
N ARG A 66 -0.10 -2.72 -3.74
CA ARG A 66 -0.37 -1.52 -2.94
C ARG A 66 -1.74 -0.93 -3.21
N ALA A 67 -2.13 -0.81 -4.48
CA ALA A 67 -3.45 -0.29 -4.84
C ALA A 67 -4.59 -1.18 -4.32
N GLN A 68 -4.44 -2.50 -4.37
CA GLN A 68 -5.42 -3.44 -3.81
C GLN A 68 -5.49 -3.35 -2.28
N ALA A 69 -4.34 -3.28 -1.60
CA ALA A 69 -4.27 -3.15 -0.14
C ALA A 69 -4.94 -1.86 0.35
N LEU A 70 -4.72 -0.73 -0.32
CA LEU A 70 -5.38 0.54 0.01
C LEU A 70 -6.91 0.44 -0.16
N ARG A 71 -7.39 -0.08 -1.29
CA ARG A 71 -8.83 -0.28 -1.50
C ARG A 71 -9.47 -1.20 -0.46
N ALA A 72 -8.77 -2.27 -0.07
CA ALA A 72 -9.25 -3.17 0.97
C ALA A 72 -9.32 -2.47 2.34
N GLN A 73 -8.28 -1.69 2.69
CA GLN A 73 -8.26 -0.88 3.92
C GLN A 73 -9.42 0.14 3.94
N ASP A 74 -9.65 0.88 2.87
CA ASP A 74 -10.74 1.85 2.80
C ASP A 74 -12.13 1.22 3.00
N ARG A 75 -12.33 0.01 2.47
CA ARG A 75 -13.57 -0.74 2.65
C ARG A 75 -13.73 -1.21 4.10
N LEU A 76 -12.64 -1.67 4.72
CA LEU A 76 -12.65 -2.09 6.13
C LEU A 76 -12.93 -0.90 7.06
N ILE A 77 -12.26 0.24 6.85
CA ILE A 77 -12.48 1.46 7.65
C ILE A 77 -13.95 1.88 7.58
N ARG A 78 -14.54 1.95 6.37
CA ARG A 78 -15.98 2.27 6.23
C ARG A 78 -16.89 1.27 6.92
N LEU A 79 -16.54 -0.01 6.92
CA LEU A 79 -17.31 -1.04 7.60
C LEU A 79 -17.21 -0.90 9.12
N GLU A 80 -16.00 -0.69 9.66
CA GLU A 80 -15.74 -0.46 11.08
C GLU A 80 -16.49 0.79 11.57
N GLU A 81 -16.48 1.88 10.80
CA GLU A 81 -17.22 3.10 11.12
C GLU A 81 -18.74 2.87 11.14
N ARG A 82 -19.29 2.17 10.14
CA ARG A 82 -20.72 1.80 10.11
C ARG A 82 -21.11 0.95 11.33
N LEU A 83 -20.29 -0.02 11.71
CA LEU A 83 -20.52 -0.83 12.91
C LEU A 83 -20.45 0.02 14.19
N ARG A 84 -19.47 0.93 14.30
CA ARG A 84 -19.34 1.83 15.45
C ARG A 84 -20.56 2.75 15.58
N TYR A 85 -21.06 3.29 14.47
CA TYR A 85 -22.28 4.10 14.47
C TYR A 85 -23.50 3.28 14.88
N SER A 86 -23.64 2.04 14.40
CA SER A 86 -24.75 1.16 14.81
C SER A 86 -24.72 0.81 16.31
N ALA A 87 -23.53 0.75 16.92
CA ALA A 87 -23.37 0.40 18.33
C ALA A 87 -23.61 1.59 19.28
N VAL A 88 -23.37 2.82 18.82
CA VAL A 88 -23.42 4.04 19.66
C VAL A 88 -24.68 4.86 19.43
N LEU A 89 -25.24 4.85 18.22
CA LEU A 89 -26.41 5.65 17.89
C LEU A 89 -27.71 4.93 18.24
N LEU A 90 -28.74 5.71 18.58
CA LEU A 90 -30.12 5.24 18.63
C LEU A 90 -30.54 4.66 17.25
N PRO A 91 -31.45 3.67 17.20
CA PRO A 91 -31.79 2.96 15.97
C PRO A 91 -32.18 3.90 14.80
N GLU A 92 -32.94 4.95 15.09
CA GLU A 92 -33.39 5.94 14.09
C GLU A 92 -32.26 6.81 13.52
N LEU A 93 -31.20 7.06 14.31
CA LEU A 93 -30.04 7.83 13.87
C LEU A 93 -29.01 6.93 13.17
N ALA A 94 -28.93 5.66 13.57
CA ALA A 94 -28.09 4.66 12.92
C ALA A 94 -28.56 4.38 11.47
N GLU A 95 -29.88 4.30 11.24
CA GLU A 95 -30.45 4.09 9.89
C GLU A 95 -30.15 5.26 8.94
N ARG A 96 -30.09 6.49 9.46
CA ARG A 96 -29.75 7.69 8.66
C ARG A 96 -28.25 7.82 8.37
N ALA A 97 -27.39 7.15 9.14
CA ALA A 97 -25.94 7.19 9.02
C ALA A 97 -25.36 6.02 8.19
N SER A 98 -26.19 5.01 7.88
CA SER A 98 -25.80 3.86 7.05
C SER A 98 -25.85 4.20 5.57
#